data_AF-A0A3E2GUS2-F1
#
_entry.id   AF-A0A3E2GUS2-F1
#
_cell.length_a   1.000
_cell.length_b   1.000
_cell.length_c   1.000
_cell.angle_alpha   90.00
_cell.angle_beta   90.00
_cell.angle_gamma   90.00
#
_symmetry.space_group_name_H-M   'P 1'
#
loop_
_entity.id
_entity.type
_entity.pdbx_description
1 polymer ?
#
loop_
_entity_poly.entity_id
_entity_poly.type
_entity_poly.pdbx_seq_one_letter_code
_entity_poly.pdbx_strand_id
1 'polypeptide(L)'
;GVAGRKKFTTSGGGAAAQEPVKEEETAEEHEVEVELNSILKKSPIIIFSKSYCPHSKRAKNILLNKYDINPAPFVVELDQHEIGARLQARLADITGRKTVPNVLVNGKSIGGGDDVAALDDSQTLIDTIKDMVGKRVEISKRPVEENTEKGLR
;
A
#
# COMPACT_ATOMS: atom_id res chain seq x y z
N GLY A 1 -61.84 42.31 22.22
CA GLY A 1 -62.66 41.36 22.99
C GLY A 1 -61.77 40.29 23.59
N VAL A 2 -61.90 40.08 24.91
CA VAL A 2 -61.82 38.81 25.68
C VAL A 2 -60.65 37.86 25.34
N ALA A 3 -59.53 37.88 26.08
CA ALA A 3 -59.27 37.13 27.32
C ALA A 3 -59.32 35.60 27.18
N GLY A 4 -58.16 34.95 27.34
CA GLY A 4 -58.04 33.49 27.50
C GLY A 4 -56.66 33.09 28.02
N ARG A 5 -56.54 32.86 29.33
CA ARG A 5 -55.32 32.42 30.03
C ARG A 5 -55.09 30.90 29.88
N LYS A 6 -53.80 30.57 29.69
CA LYS A 6 -52.99 29.44 30.20
C LYS A 6 -53.66 28.06 30.38
N LYS A 7 -53.06 27.05 29.73
CA LYS A 7 -52.70 25.78 30.37
C LYS A 7 -51.24 25.43 30.09
N PHE A 8 -50.47 25.33 31.17
CA PHE A 8 -49.18 24.70 31.28
C PHE A 8 -49.43 23.20 31.49
N THR A 9 -48.82 22.33 30.69
CA THR A 9 -48.38 21.00 31.11
C THR A 9 -47.15 20.64 30.30
N THR A 10 -46.05 20.52 31.02
CA THR A 10 -44.72 20.05 30.65
C THR A 10 -44.75 18.55 30.30
N SER A 11 -44.06 18.17 29.23
CA SER A 11 -43.34 16.90 29.16
C SER A 11 -42.15 17.07 28.21
N GLY A 12 -40.95 17.10 28.80
CA GLY A 12 -39.68 17.15 28.09
C GLY A 12 -39.35 15.83 27.37
N GLY A 13 -38.28 15.92 26.59
CA GLY A 13 -37.77 14.89 25.69
C GLY A 13 -37.35 15.60 24.41
N GLY A 14 -36.22 16.31 24.41
CA GLY A 14 -34.90 15.71 24.53
C GLY A 14 -34.28 15.77 23.15
N ALA A 15 -33.54 16.84 22.87
CA ALA A 15 -32.76 16.98 21.65
C ALA A 15 -31.72 15.86 21.64
N ALA A 16 -31.90 14.87 20.76
CA ALA A 16 -30.81 14.00 20.38
C ALA A 16 -29.93 14.76 19.38
N ALA A 17 -29.04 15.59 19.91
CA ALA A 17 -27.79 15.88 19.24
C ALA A 17 -27.10 14.52 19.05
N GLN A 18 -27.00 14.07 17.81
CA GLN A 18 -26.20 12.90 17.47
C GLN A 18 -24.73 13.33 17.58
N GLU A 19 -24.12 12.97 18.70
CA GLU A 19 -22.67 13.04 18.90
C GLU A 19 -21.98 12.05 17.95
N PRO A 20 -20.78 12.37 17.43
CA PRO A 20 -20.10 11.51 16.47
C PRO A 20 -19.61 10.23 17.16
N VAL A 21 -20.02 9.08 16.62
CA VAL A 21 -19.48 7.77 16.95
C VAL A 21 -17.98 7.74 16.63
N LYS A 22 -17.16 7.82 17.67
CA LYS A 22 -15.75 7.41 17.61
C LYS A 22 -15.74 5.91 17.91
N GLU A 23 -15.71 5.10 16.86
CA GLU A 23 -15.51 3.65 16.98
C GLU A 23 -14.23 3.42 17.79
N GLU A 24 -14.30 2.58 18.83
CA GLU A 24 -13.16 2.24 19.67
C GLU A 24 -12.18 1.38 18.85
N GLU A 25 -11.13 2.00 18.29
CA GLU A 25 -10.01 1.28 17.70
C GLU A 25 -9.41 0.33 18.73
N THR A 26 -9.31 -0.96 18.38
CA THR A 26 -8.67 -1.94 19.27
C THR A 26 -7.16 -1.69 19.34
N ALA A 27 -6.52 -2.07 20.45
CA ALA A 27 -5.06 -1.95 20.59
C ALA A 27 -4.30 -2.70 19.48
N GLU A 28 -4.86 -3.80 18.97
CA GLU A 28 -4.29 -4.57 17.87
C GLU A 28 -4.40 -3.86 16.53
N GLU A 29 -5.55 -3.24 16.22
CA GLU A 29 -5.71 -2.42 15.01
C GLU A 29 -4.78 -1.22 15.04
N HIS A 30 -4.62 -0.59 16.21
CA HIS A 30 -3.68 0.50 16.40
C HIS A 30 -2.23 0.06 16.14
N GLU A 31 -1.81 -1.10 16.66
CA GLU A 31 -0.49 -1.70 16.41
C GLU A 31 -0.24 -1.89 14.91
N VAL A 32 -1.20 -2.47 14.19
CA VAL A 32 -1.12 -2.72 12.74
C VAL A 32 -1.01 -1.41 11.95
N GLU A 33 -1.80 -0.41 12.31
CA GLU A 33 -1.80 0.89 11.65
C GLU A 33 -0.48 1.65 11.89
N VAL A 34 0.06 1.60 13.11
CA VAL A 34 1.37 2.20 13.45
C VAL A 34 2.49 1.52 12.66
N GLU A 35 2.51 0.19 12.60
CA GLU A 35 3.54 -0.56 11.89
C GLU A 35 3.45 -0.34 10.38
N LEU A 36 2.25 -0.41 9.80
CA LEU A 36 2.03 -0.17 8.38
C LEU A 36 2.48 1.25 8.00
N ASN A 37 2.12 2.26 8.78
CA ASN A 37 2.57 3.63 8.55
C ASN A 37 4.08 3.79 8.68
N SER A 38 4.72 3.01 9.56
CA SER A 38 6.18 3.00 9.71
C SER A 38 6.86 2.36 8.49
N ILE A 39 6.30 1.27 7.95
CA ILE A 39 6.75 0.62 6.71
C ILE A 39 6.61 1.56 5.51
N LEU A 40 5.46 2.21 5.34
CA LEU A 40 5.18 3.11 4.22
C LEU A 40 6.12 4.33 4.16
N LYS A 41 6.73 4.70 5.28
CA LYS A 41 7.72 5.78 5.35
C LYS A 41 9.14 5.33 4.95
N LYS A 42 9.41 4.03 4.82
CA LYS A 42 10.75 3.50 4.50
C LYS A 42 11.18 3.81 3.07
N SER A 43 10.24 3.80 2.12
CA SER A 43 10.51 4.09 0.71
C SER A 43 9.23 4.49 -0.02
N PRO A 44 9.29 5.34 -1.08
CA PRO A 44 8.15 5.59 -1.94
C PRO A 44 7.60 4.33 -2.62
N ILE A 45 8.41 3.28 -2.75
CA ILE A 45 8.03 1.99 -3.32
C ILE A 45 8.20 0.90 -2.26
N ILE A 46 7.10 0.26 -1.87
CA ILE A 46 7.07 -0.86 -0.92
C ILE A 46 6.63 -2.13 -1.65
N ILE A 47 7.35 -3.23 -1.45
CA ILE A 47 7.03 -4.55 -1.99
C ILE A 47 6.63 -5.45 -0.83
N PHE A 48 5.32 -5.58 -0.58
CA PHE A 48 4.81 -6.61 0.32
C PHE A 48 4.88 -7.96 -0.39
N SER A 49 5.62 -8.89 0.20
CA SER A 49 6.10 -10.12 -0.42
C SER A 49 5.86 -11.31 0.50
N LYS A 50 6.04 -12.53 -0.02
CA LYS A 50 6.39 -13.69 0.80
C LYS A 50 7.61 -14.38 0.24
N SER A 51 8.52 -14.82 1.11
CA SER A 51 9.86 -15.29 0.75
C SER A 51 9.84 -16.47 -0.24
N TYR A 52 8.83 -17.34 -0.12
CA TYR A 52 8.63 -18.53 -0.94
C TYR A 52 7.84 -18.27 -2.24
N CYS A 53 7.14 -17.14 -2.36
CA CYS A 53 6.18 -16.92 -3.44
C CYS A 53 6.89 -16.63 -4.79
N PRO A 54 6.61 -17.41 -5.86
CA PRO A 54 7.23 -17.18 -7.17
C PRO A 54 6.84 -15.84 -7.81
N HIS A 55 5.59 -15.40 -7.67
CA HIS A 55 5.16 -14.08 -8.17
C HIS A 55 5.88 -12.93 -7.43
N SER A 56 6.14 -13.09 -6.13
CA SER A 56 6.93 -12.11 -5.37
C SER A 56 8.40 -12.09 -5.82
N LYS A 57 9.00 -13.25 -6.08
CA LYS A 57 10.34 -13.33 -6.67
C LYS A 57 10.42 -12.62 -8.02
N ARG A 58 9.40 -12.79 -8.89
CA ARG A 58 9.30 -12.09 -10.18
C ARG A 58 9.25 -10.57 -10.01
N ALA A 59 8.35 -10.06 -9.16
CA ALA A 59 8.23 -8.62 -8.91
C ALA A 59 9.53 -8.03 -8.32
N LYS A 60 10.15 -8.71 -7.35
CA LYS A 60 11.44 -8.32 -6.77
C LYS A 60 12.55 -8.30 -7.82
N ASN A 61 12.64 -9.31 -8.69
CA ASN A 61 13.64 -9.32 -9.74
C ASN A 61 13.51 -8.13 -10.70
N ILE A 62 12.27 -7.80 -11.10
CA ILE A 62 12.01 -6.63 -11.93
C ILE A 62 12.46 -5.36 -11.19
N LEU A 63 11.88 -5.08 -10.02
CA LEU A 63 12.05 -3.79 -9.34
C LEU A 63 13.42 -3.59 -8.67
N LEU A 64 14.13 -4.67 -8.31
CA LEU A 64 15.42 -4.58 -7.61
C LEU A 64 16.61 -4.82 -8.54
N ASN A 65 16.44 -5.65 -9.59
CA ASN A 65 17.57 -6.07 -10.43
C ASN A 65 17.49 -5.50 -11.86
N LYS A 66 16.31 -5.42 -12.48
CA LYS A 66 16.20 -4.90 -13.87
C LYS A 66 16.25 -3.37 -13.93
N TYR A 67 15.89 -2.70 -12.84
CA TYR A 67 15.86 -1.24 -12.75
C TYR A 67 16.84 -0.73 -11.71
N ASP A 68 17.38 0.46 -11.96
CA ASP A 68 18.05 1.27 -10.97
C ASP A 68 17.02 2.29 -10.45
N ILE A 69 16.69 2.21 -9.16
CA ILE A 69 15.64 2.98 -8.52
C ILE A 69 16.22 3.64 -7.26
N ASN A 70 16.08 4.96 -7.16
CA ASN A 70 16.55 5.74 -6.02
C ASN A 70 15.45 6.68 -5.53
N PRO A 71 15.03 6.63 -4.24
CA PRO A 71 15.44 5.67 -3.21
C PRO A 71 15.06 4.22 -3.53
N ALA A 72 15.86 3.27 -3.05
CA ALA A 72 15.63 1.84 -3.30
C ALA A 72 14.24 1.37 -2.80
N PRO A 73 13.55 0.46 -3.52
CA PRO A 73 12.32 -0.15 -3.02
C PRO A 73 12.56 -0.89 -1.70
N PHE A 74 11.62 -0.78 -0.77
CA PHE A 74 11.69 -1.49 0.51
C PHE A 74 10.84 -2.76 0.45
N VAL A 75 11.42 -3.91 0.82
CA VAL A 75 10.75 -5.21 0.79
C VAL A 75 10.29 -5.59 2.19
N VAL A 76 9.05 -6.05 2.30
CA VAL A 76 8.50 -6.64 3.53
C VAL A 76 8.08 -8.07 3.24
N GLU A 77 8.77 -9.04 3.84
CA GLU A 77 8.41 -10.46 3.77
C GLU A 77 7.36 -10.77 4.84
N LEU A 78 6.08 -10.77 4.46
CA LEU A 78 4.95 -10.92 5.39
C LEU A 78 4.93 -12.28 6.09
N ASP A 79 5.53 -13.31 5.51
CA ASP A 79 5.68 -14.62 6.15
C ASP A 79 6.75 -14.65 7.25
N GLN A 80 7.61 -13.63 7.32
CA GLN A 80 8.70 -13.52 8.29
C GLN A 80 8.49 -12.35 9.27
N HIS A 81 7.48 -11.52 9.02
CA HIS A 81 7.12 -10.39 9.86
C HIS A 81 6.24 -10.84 11.03
N GLU A 82 6.55 -10.38 12.25
CA GLU A 82 5.85 -10.79 13.49
C GLU A 82 4.33 -10.65 13.38
N ILE A 83 3.86 -9.50 12.89
CA ILE A 83 2.44 -9.22 12.67
C ILE A 83 2.00 -9.35 11.20
N GLY A 84 2.74 -10.10 10.39
CA GLY A 84 2.59 -10.13 8.93
C GLY A 84 1.22 -10.55 8.41
N ALA A 85 0.55 -11.49 9.09
CA ALA A 85 -0.82 -11.88 8.73
C ALA A 85 -1.83 -10.73 8.94
N ARG A 86 -1.67 -9.97 10.02
CA ARG A 86 -2.50 -8.80 10.34
C ARG A 86 -2.24 -7.65 9.38
N LEU A 87 -0.97 -7.40 9.04
CA LEU A 87 -0.60 -6.48 7.96
C LEU A 87 -1.23 -6.88 6.62
N GLN A 88 -1.20 -8.16 6.25
CA GLN A 88 -1.81 -8.64 5.00
C GLN A 88 -3.33 -8.41 4.98
N ALA A 89 -4.01 -8.63 6.10
CA ALA A 89 -5.44 -8.35 6.23
C ALA A 89 -5.71 -6.85 6.04
N ARG A 90 -4.99 -5.99 6.77
CA ARG A 90 -5.14 -4.53 6.64
C ARG A 90 -4.85 -4.04 5.22
N LEU A 91 -3.81 -4.57 4.57
CA LEU A 91 -3.49 -4.27 3.17
C LEU A 91 -4.64 -4.67 2.23
N ALA A 92 -5.29 -5.79 2.47
CA ALA A 92 -6.45 -6.21 1.70
C ALA A 92 -7.61 -5.21 1.84
N ASP A 93 -7.83 -4.68 3.04
CA ASP A 93 -8.88 -3.70 3.29
C ASP A 93 -8.59 -2.36 2.59
N ILE A 94 -7.37 -1.84 2.72
CA ILE A 94 -7.04 -0.50 2.21
C ILE A 94 -6.68 -0.48 0.71
N THR A 95 -6.27 -1.62 0.13
CA THR A 95 -5.89 -1.71 -1.29
C THR A 95 -6.79 -2.58 -2.15
N GLY A 96 -7.68 -3.36 -1.53
CA GLY A 96 -8.48 -4.39 -2.20
C GLY A 96 -7.71 -5.66 -2.59
N ARG A 97 -6.38 -5.71 -2.42
CA ARG A 97 -5.54 -6.85 -2.82
C ARG A 97 -5.23 -7.79 -1.66
N LYS A 98 -5.76 -9.01 -1.74
CA LYS A 98 -5.58 -10.08 -0.74
C LYS A 98 -4.31 -10.92 -0.94
N THR A 99 -3.66 -10.84 -2.10
CA THR A 99 -2.55 -11.71 -2.49
C THR A 99 -1.21 -10.98 -2.47
N VAL A 100 -0.13 -11.75 -2.34
CA VAL A 100 1.24 -11.28 -2.55
C VAL A 100 1.72 -11.62 -3.97
N PRO A 101 2.64 -10.82 -4.55
CA PRO A 101 3.08 -9.55 -4.00
C PRO A 101 1.97 -8.48 -4.08
N ASN A 102 2.05 -7.50 -3.20
CA ASN A 102 1.31 -6.23 -3.34
C ASN A 102 2.35 -5.11 -3.37
N VAL A 103 2.55 -4.53 -4.55
CA VAL A 103 3.52 -3.45 -4.76
C VAL A 103 2.81 -2.12 -4.62
N LEU A 104 3.23 -1.32 -3.64
CA LEU A 104 2.70 0.01 -3.40
C LEU A 104 3.68 1.07 -3.90
N VAL A 105 3.15 2.07 -4.59
CA VAL A 105 3.84 3.29 -4.98
C VAL A 105 3.09 4.47 -4.34
N ASN A 106 3.78 5.23 -3.50
CA ASN A 106 3.18 6.32 -2.70
C ASN A 106 1.93 5.88 -1.92
N GLY A 107 1.97 4.68 -1.33
CA GLY A 107 0.86 4.10 -0.57
C GLY A 107 -0.29 3.52 -1.40
N LYS A 108 -0.24 3.60 -2.74
CA LYS A 108 -1.27 3.04 -3.64
C LYS A 108 -0.77 1.79 -4.35
N SER A 109 -1.61 0.74 -4.42
CA SER A 109 -1.24 -0.49 -5.12
C SER A 109 -1.14 -0.26 -6.62
N ILE A 110 -0.02 -0.68 -7.22
CA ILE A 110 0.14 -0.84 -8.67
C ILE A 110 -0.06 -2.30 -9.12
N GLY A 111 -0.28 -3.19 -8.15
CA GLY A 111 -0.67 -4.56 -8.38
C GLY A 111 0.28 -5.62 -7.83
N GLY A 112 0.20 -6.82 -8.40
CA GLY A 112 0.99 -7.99 -8.04
C GLY A 112 2.06 -8.33 -9.07
N GLY A 113 2.52 -9.58 -9.06
CA GLY A 113 3.68 -9.97 -9.88
C GLY A 113 3.41 -9.90 -11.38
N ASP A 114 2.20 -10.26 -11.81
CA ASP A 114 1.82 -10.21 -13.23
C ASP A 114 1.53 -8.78 -13.69
N ASP A 115 0.94 -7.95 -12.83
CA ASP A 115 0.71 -6.52 -13.11
C ASP A 115 2.04 -5.78 -13.31
N VAL A 116 3.01 -5.99 -12.40
CA VAL A 116 4.36 -5.39 -12.51
C VAL A 116 5.09 -5.90 -13.75
N ALA A 117 4.96 -7.19 -14.07
CA ALA A 117 5.55 -7.73 -15.29
C ALA A 117 4.92 -7.14 -16.56
N ALA A 118 3.60 -6.98 -16.59
CA ALA A 118 2.92 -6.36 -17.72
C ALA A 118 3.37 -4.91 -17.94
N LEU A 119 3.58 -4.14 -16.85
CA LEU A 119 4.14 -2.79 -16.93
C LEU A 119 5.58 -2.77 -17.46
N ASP A 120 6.41 -3.74 -17.06
CA ASP A 120 7.78 -3.88 -17.55
C ASP A 120 7.84 -4.27 -19.02
N ASP A 121 7.03 -5.26 -19.41
CA ASP A 121 6.95 -5.82 -20.76
C ASP A 121 6.39 -4.78 -21.75
N SER A 122 5.39 -4.01 -21.34
CA SER A 122 4.83 -2.89 -22.12
C SER A 122 5.68 -1.62 -22.08
N GLN A 123 6.81 -1.62 -21.37
CA GLN A 123 7.70 -0.46 -21.20
C GLN A 123 7.05 0.76 -20.52
N THR A 124 5.93 0.58 -19.80
CA THR A 124 5.18 1.65 -19.12
C THR A 124 5.48 1.78 -17.62
N LEU A 125 6.29 0.88 -17.05
CA LEU A 125 6.61 0.87 -15.61
C LEU A 125 7.26 2.18 -15.13
N ILE A 126 8.20 2.74 -15.91
CA ILE A 126 8.90 3.99 -15.58
C ILE A 126 7.91 5.14 -15.49
N ASP A 127 7.05 5.28 -16.50
CA ASP A 127 6.09 6.37 -16.58
C ASP A 127 5.04 6.24 -15.47
N THR A 128 4.54 5.03 -15.23
CA THR A 128 3.62 4.73 -14.13
C THR A 128 4.19 5.16 -12.78
N ILE A 129 5.45 4.80 -12.48
CA ILE A 129 6.10 5.20 -11.23
C ILE A 129 6.25 6.72 -11.16
N LYS A 130 6.78 7.35 -12.22
CA LYS A 130 7.00 8.80 -12.29
C LYS A 130 5.71 9.61 -12.14
N ASP A 131 4.61 9.17 -12.73
CA ASP A 131 3.31 9.82 -12.62
C ASP A 131 2.77 9.80 -11.18
N MET A 132 3.09 8.74 -10.41
CA MET A 132 2.62 8.58 -9.03
C MET A 132 3.48 9.27 -7.98
N VAL A 133 4.80 9.36 -8.17
CA VAL A 133 5.75 9.92 -7.18
C VAL A 133 6.42 11.22 -7.59
N GLY A 134 6.40 11.55 -8.88
CA GLY A 134 7.09 12.70 -9.46
C GLY A 134 8.61 12.61 -9.27
N LYS A 135 9.24 13.76 -8.98
CA LYS A 135 10.70 13.88 -8.80
C LYS A 135 11.25 13.23 -7.52
N ARG A 136 10.40 12.56 -6.72
CA ARG A 136 10.83 11.88 -5.48
C ARG A 136 11.52 10.54 -5.73
N VAL A 137 11.41 10.01 -6.95
CA VAL A 137 12.07 8.76 -7.36
C VAL A 137 12.76 8.98 -8.69
N GLU A 138 14.03 8.60 -8.74
CA GLU A 138 14.79 8.41 -9.97
C GLU A 138 14.68 6.93 -10.37
N ILE A 139 14.40 6.66 -11.64
CA ILE A 139 14.27 5.30 -12.16
C ILE A 139 14.80 5.20 -13.59
N SER A 140 15.60 4.17 -13.85
CA SER A 140 16.08 3.81 -15.19
C SER A 140 16.22 2.28 -15.33
N LYS A 141 16.17 1.75 -16.56
CA LYS A 141 16.52 0.33 -16.81
C LYS A 141 18.03 0.16 -16.68
N ARG A 142 18.48 -0.88 -15.98
CA ARG A 142 19.91 -1.24 -15.97
C ARG A 142 20.33 -1.71 -17.36
N PRO A 143 21.55 -1.40 -17.82
CA PRO A 143 22.11 -2.00 -19.02
C PRO A 143 22.14 -3.52 -18.85
N VAL A 144 21.75 -4.26 -19.88
CA VAL A 144 22.03 -5.70 -19.92
C VAL A 144 23.51 -5.84 -20.22
N GLU A 145 24.28 -6.43 -19.30
CA GLU A 145 25.65 -6.83 -19.61
C GLU A 145 25.59 -7.93 -20.68
N GLU A 146 25.87 -7.58 -21.94
CA GLU A 146 26.14 -8.55 -22.99
C GLU A 146 27.44 -9.28 -22.63
N ASN A 147 27.32 -10.46 -22.04
CA ASN A 147 28.42 -11.42 -22.01
C ASN A 147 28.71 -11.84 -23.45
N THR A 148 29.58 -11.08 -24.13
CA THR A 148 30.29 -11.57 -25.32
C THR A 148 31.20 -12.70 -24.88
N GLU A 149 30.66 -13.92 -24.80
CA GLU A 149 31.46 -15.13 -24.96
C GLU A 149 31.99 -15.12 -26.39
N LYS A 150 33.13 -14.44 -26.58
CA LYS A 150 33.97 -14.64 -27.75
C LYS A 150 34.37 -16.11 -27.74
N GLY A 151 33.78 -16.87 -28.66
CA GLY A 151 34.14 -18.24 -28.93
C GLY A 151 35.64 -18.40 -29.02
N LEU A 152 36.19 -19.18 -28.09
CA LEU A 152 37.52 -19.72 -28.23
C LEU A 152 37.40 -20.89 -29.21
N ARG A 153 37.89 -20.65 -30.43
CA ARG A 153 38.25 -21.70 -31.39
C ARG A 153 39.36 -22.57 -30.84
#